data_AF-A0A7L3KPY5-F1
#
_entry.id   AF-A0A7L3KPY5-F1
#
_cell.length_a   1.000
_cell.length_b   1.000
_cell.length_c   1.000
_cell.angle_alpha   90.00
_cell.angle_beta   90.00
_cell.angle_gamma   90.00
#
_symmetry.space_group_name_H-M   'P 1'
#
loop_
_entity.id
_entity.type
_entity.pdbx_description
1 polymer ?
#
loop_
_entity_poly.entity_id
_entity_poly.type
_entity_poly.pdbx_seq_one_letter_code
_entity_poly.pdbx_strand_id
1 'polypeptide(L)' 'IGFNVETVTYKNLKFQVWDLGGQTSIRPYWRCYYSNTDAVIYVVDSCDRD' A
#
# COMPACT_ATOMS: atom_id res chain seq x y z
N ILE A 1 -13.21 6.74 -3.26
CA ILE A 1 -12.46 5.81 -2.39
C ILE A 1 -12.23 4.57 -3.24
N GLY A 2 -11.00 4.35 -3.68
CA GLY A 2 -10.62 3.16 -4.45
C GLY A 2 -9.34 2.63 -3.86
N PHE A 3 -9.29 1.33 -3.63
CA PHE A 3 -8.07 0.58 -3.41
C PHE A 3 -7.98 -0.42 -4.56
N ASN A 4 -6.76 -0.81 -4.91
CA ASN A 4 -6.54 -1.86 -5.90
C ASN A 4 -5.94 -3.08 -5.19
N VAL A 5 -6.36 -4.27 -5.61
CA VAL A 5 -5.81 -5.53 -5.09
C VAL A 5 -5.19 -6.28 -6.24
N GLU A 6 -3.89 -6.52 -6.13
CA GLU A 6 -3.13 -7.20 -7.17
C GLU A 6 -2.43 -8.43 -6.60
N THR A 7 -2.33 -9.46 -7.44
CA THR A 7 -1.50 -10.62 -7.13
C THR A 7 -0.21 -10.51 -7.94
N VAL A 8 0.92 -10.41 -7.26
CA VAL A 8 2.24 -10.33 -7.89
C VAL A 8 2.99 -11.61 -7.60
N THR A 9 3.50 -12.26 -8.65
CA THR A 9 4.33 -13.46 -8.52
C THR A 9 5.76 -13.13 -8.90
N TYR A 10 6.70 -13.39 -8.00
CA TYR A 10 8.13 -13.26 -8.26
C TYR A 10 8.84 -14.54 -7.86
N LYS A 11 9.43 -15.23 -8.84
CA LYS A 11 10.01 -16.57 -8.67
C LYS A 11 8.96 -17.54 -8.07
N ASN A 12 9.24 -18.12 -6.92
CA ASN A 12 8.37 -19.04 -6.19
C ASN A 12 7.54 -18.35 -5.08
N LEU A 13 7.54 -17.01 -5.04
CA LEU A 13 6.78 -16.22 -4.07
C LEU A 13 5.57 -15.60 -4.73
N LYS A 14 4.43 -15.66 -4.03
CA LYS A 14 3.17 -15.05 -4.44
C LYS A 14 2.77 -14.03 -3.39
N PHE A 15 2.62 -12.79 -3.81
CA PHE A 15 2.22 -11.67 -2.96
C PHE A 15 0.79 -11.26 -3.29
N GLN A 16 0.00 -11.00 -2.27
CA GLN A 16 -1.24 -10.24 -2.40
C GLN A 16 -0.95 -8.81 -1.95
N VAL A 17 -1.00 -7.88 -2.89
CA VAL A 17 -0.63 -6.48 -2.69
C VAL A 17 -1.90 -5.64 -2.70
N TRP A 18 -2.01 -4.74 -1.72
CA TRP A 18 -3.12 -3.81 -1.58
C TRP A 18 -2.56 -2.39 -1.78
N ASP A 19 -2.94 -1.74 -2.87
CA ASP A 19 -2.57 -0.34 -3.14
C ASP A 19 -3.62 0.59 -2.54
N LEU A 20 -3.15 1.48 -1.66
CA LEU A 20 -3.96 2.41 -0.90
C LEU A 20 -3.60 3.83 -1.34
N GLY A 21 -4.61 4.62 -1.71
CA GLY A 21 -4.37 6.02 -2.06
C GLY A 21 -3.75 6.82 -0.91
N GLY A 22 -2.97 7.85 -1.28
CA GLY A 22 -2.24 8.70 -0.36
C GLY A 22 -2.89 10.04 0.01
N GLN A 23 -4.12 10.32 -0.45
CA GLN A 23 -4.76 11.62 -0.19
C GLN A 23 -4.98 11.84 1.32
N THR A 24 -4.77 13.07 1.80
CA THR A 24 -4.85 13.42 3.23
C THR A 24 -6.15 12.97 3.91
N SER A 25 -7.28 13.06 3.19
CA SER A 25 -8.60 12.64 3.67
C SER A 25 -8.73 11.14 3.92
N ILE A 26 -7.89 10.30 3.29
CA ILE A 26 -8.00 8.84 3.39
C ILE A 26 -6.92 8.19 4.24
N ARG A 27 -5.82 8.88 4.55
CA ARG A 27 -4.74 8.37 5.42
C ARG A 27 -5.23 7.86 6.80
N PRO A 28 -6.25 8.46 7.46
CA PRO A 28 -6.78 7.93 8.73
C PRO A 28 -7.35 6.49 8.63
N TYR A 29 -7.69 6.03 7.43
CA TYR A 29 -8.25 4.70 7.18
C TYR A 29 -7.20 3.65 6.82
N TRP A 30 -5.93 4.00 6.61
CA TRP A 30 -4.88 3.02 6.30
C TRP A 30 -4.76 1.90 7.35
N ARG A 31 -5.04 2.23 8.61
CA ARG A 31 -5.09 1.26 9.73
C ARG A 31 -6.03 0.08 9.52
N CYS A 32 -7.04 0.23 8.66
CA CYS A 32 -7.96 -0.83 8.32
C CYS A 32 -7.35 -1.88 7.37
N TYR A 33 -6.19 -1.60 6.76
CA TYR A 33 -5.65 -2.39 5.64
C TYR A 33 -4.31 -3.06 5.92
N TYR A 34 -3.53 -2.61 6.92
CA TYR A 34 -2.24 -3.24 7.26
C TYR A 34 -2.33 -4.28 8.38
N SER A 35 -3.51 -4.47 9.00
CA SER A 35 -3.71 -5.51 10.01
C SER A 35 -3.54 -6.89 9.35
N ASN A 36 -2.70 -7.75 9.94
CA ASN A 36 -2.36 -9.07 9.40
C ASN A 36 -1.61 -9.06 8.04
N THR A 37 -0.89 -7.99 7.73
CA THR A 37 0.05 -7.98 6.60
C THR A 37 1.45 -8.40 7.05
N ASP A 38 2.18 -9.13 6.19
CA ASP A 38 3.56 -9.53 6.48
C ASP A 38 4.56 -8.36 6.40
N ALA A 39 4.25 -7.35 5.57
CA ALA A 39 5.09 -6.18 5.34
C ALA A 39 4.28 -4.98 4.83
N VAL A 40 4.85 -3.78 5.05
CA VAL A 40 4.33 -2.51 4.52
C VAL A 40 5.40 -1.88 3.65
N ILE A 41 5.02 -1.45 2.45
CA ILE A 41 5.85 -0.64 1.55
C ILE A 41 5.34 0.80 1.66
N TYR A 42 6.17 1.69 2.21
CA TYR A 42 5.86 3.11 2.31
C TYR A 42 6.62 3.88 1.23
N VAL A 43 5.89 4.51 0.32
CA VAL A 43 6.46 5.27 -0.80
C VAL A 43 6.51 6.74 -0.42
N VAL A 44 7.69 7.33 -0.51
CA VAL A 44 7.94 8.77 -0.33
C VAL A 44 8.48 9.31 -1.64
N ASP A 45 7.91 10.39 -2.14
CA ASP A 45 8.49 11.12 -3.26
C ASP A 45 9.74 11.87 -2.76
N SER A 46 10.92 11.37 -3.14
CA SER A 46 12.20 11.97 -2.76
C SER A 46 12.48 13.33 -3.43
N CYS A 47 11.72 13.66 -4.47
CA CYS A 47 11.81 14.93 -5.17
C CYS A 47 10.87 15.99 -4.57
N ASP A 48 9.87 15.56 -3.82
CA ASP A 48 8.98 16.45 -3.07
C ASP A 48 9.68 16.90 -1.78
N ARG A 49 9.90 18.21 -1.67
CA ARG A 49 10.68 18.82 -0.57
C ARG A 49 9.81 19.67 0.35
N ASP A 50 8.54 19.82 0.02
CA ASP A 50 7.57 20.63 0.75
C ASP A 50 6.77 19.79 1.79
#